data_AF-A0ABD4V7M6-F1
#
_entry.id   AF-A0ABD4V7M6-F1
#
_cell.length_a   1.000
_cell.length_b   1.000
_cell.length_c   1.000
_cell.angle_alpha   90.00
_cell.angle_beta   90.00
_cell.angle_gamma   90.00
#
_symmetry.space_group_name_H-M   'P 1'
#
loop_
_entity.id
_entity.type
_entity.pdbx_description
1 polymer ?
#
loop_
_entity_poly.entity_id
_entity_poly.type
_entity_poly.pdbx_seq_one_letter_code
_entity_poly.pdbx_strand_id
1 'polypeptide(L)'
;MDVGDSRTTRPGSAPRERALRHVEALSSGPALDPTLRLTLNFHPDRSAHGVPVLDALARDGVYRSQFVTGTSNGGLTAHPGGDRWRWESRIFGAAYDTAASAERPVYGGLDFRRQVVGAAPRFGSSHFRLTGAALRRATFCYPDSAAEPSAFGVASRMSLVELAEADDRDALDDYIEAQVHGPVVLARDVEALVLDPSYRGTPVEAAADRLPCPVAWHPGYRLDVAELRRHPGFRGPEFVELGAEIAENGRLDPRVIGDAARTGRHDLQDLKKVWHCLARFGAPPGAGTARGGHPLEYGVSGA
;
A
#
# COMPACT_ATOMS: atom_id res chain seq x y z
N MET A 1 51.65 -25.51 -5.15
CA MET A 1 51.26 -24.70 -3.98
C MET A 1 50.26 -23.68 -4.47
N ASP A 2 49.15 -23.65 -3.76
CA ASP A 2 47.86 -23.15 -4.14
C ASP A 2 47.82 -21.62 -4.04
N VAL A 3 47.45 -20.94 -5.12
CA VAL A 3 47.12 -19.51 -5.09
C VAL A 3 45.78 -19.39 -5.83
N GLY A 4 44.73 -19.82 -5.13
CA GLY A 4 43.36 -19.86 -5.62
C GLY A 4 42.47 -18.83 -4.92
N ASP A 5 42.14 -17.80 -5.69
CA ASP A 5 40.85 -17.09 -5.70
C ASP A 5 40.45 -16.29 -4.45
N SER A 6 41.05 -15.10 -4.34
CA SER A 6 40.39 -13.95 -3.73
C SER A 6 39.15 -13.59 -4.54
N ARG A 7 37.98 -14.03 -4.04
CA ARG A 7 36.64 -13.66 -4.53
C ARG A 7 36.60 -12.17 -4.85
N THR A 8 36.69 -11.88 -6.14
CA THR A 8 36.67 -10.52 -6.67
C THR A 8 35.23 -10.01 -6.58
N THR A 9 34.95 -9.14 -5.62
CA THR A 9 33.74 -8.31 -5.62
C THR A 9 33.80 -7.40 -6.85
N ARG A 10 32.83 -7.51 -7.78
CA ARG A 10 32.75 -6.59 -8.92
C ARG A 10 32.53 -5.16 -8.40
N PRO A 11 33.26 -4.15 -8.89
CA PRO A 11 32.93 -2.76 -8.61
C PRO A 11 31.58 -2.39 -9.28
N GLY A 12 30.71 -1.69 -8.54
CA GLY A 12 29.78 -0.72 -9.15
C GLY A 12 28.32 -1.12 -9.50
N SER A 13 27.73 -2.21 -9.01
CA SER A 13 26.29 -2.45 -9.25
C SER A 13 25.41 -1.49 -8.44
N ALA A 14 24.42 -0.85 -9.06
CA ALA A 14 23.52 0.10 -8.40
C ALA A 14 22.82 -0.51 -7.16
N PRO A 15 22.47 0.27 -6.11
CA PRO A 15 21.80 -0.24 -4.91
C PRO A 15 20.61 -1.17 -5.20
N ARG A 16 19.78 -0.79 -6.19
CA ARG A 16 18.64 -1.60 -6.66
C ARG A 16 19.01 -2.99 -7.18
N GLU A 17 20.12 -3.12 -7.90
CA GLU A 17 20.57 -4.40 -8.45
C GLU A 17 21.14 -5.32 -7.38
N ARG A 18 21.74 -4.74 -6.32
CA ARG A 18 22.16 -5.50 -5.14
C ARG A 18 20.95 -6.00 -4.36
N ALA A 19 19.98 -5.12 -4.11
CA ALA A 19 18.74 -5.46 -3.42
C ALA A 19 17.97 -6.58 -4.13
N LEU A 20 17.72 -6.44 -5.44
CA LEU A 20 17.01 -7.44 -6.24
C LEU A 20 17.70 -8.80 -6.20
N ARG A 21 19.02 -8.85 -6.40
CA ARG A 21 19.79 -10.11 -6.34
C ARG A 21 19.79 -10.74 -4.96
N HIS A 22 19.87 -9.92 -3.91
CA HIS A 22 19.81 -10.41 -2.53
C HIS A 22 18.47 -11.08 -2.25
N VAL A 23 17.37 -10.42 -2.59
CA VAL A 23 16.02 -10.98 -2.38
C VAL A 23 15.76 -12.18 -3.28
N GLU A 24 16.20 -12.16 -4.54
CA GLU A 24 16.09 -13.32 -5.44
C GLU A 24 16.76 -14.57 -4.87
N ALA A 25 17.90 -14.42 -4.19
CA ALA A 25 18.60 -15.53 -3.53
C ALA A 25 17.81 -16.12 -2.34
N LEU A 26 16.93 -15.34 -1.72
CA LEU A 26 16.03 -15.76 -0.65
C LEU A 26 14.67 -16.28 -1.16
N SER A 27 14.38 -16.06 -2.44
CA SER A 27 13.07 -16.34 -3.05
C SER A 27 13.02 -17.72 -3.70
N SER A 28 11.82 -18.30 -3.73
CA SER A 28 11.53 -19.61 -4.35
C SER A 28 10.17 -19.58 -5.07
N GLY A 29 9.78 -20.69 -5.68
CA GLY A 29 8.49 -20.83 -6.37
C GLY A 29 8.52 -20.46 -7.86
N PRO A 30 7.36 -20.57 -8.55
CA PRO A 30 7.24 -20.31 -9.98
C PRO A 30 7.37 -18.81 -10.30
N ALA A 31 7.48 -18.49 -11.59
CA ALA A 31 7.41 -17.10 -12.03
C ALA A 31 6.00 -16.50 -11.80
N LEU A 32 5.96 -15.22 -11.45
CA LEU A 32 4.74 -14.46 -11.21
C LEU A 32 3.95 -14.28 -12.52
N ASP A 33 2.61 -14.39 -12.44
CA ASP A 33 1.70 -14.04 -13.53
C ASP A 33 1.95 -12.59 -14.00
N PRO A 34 2.40 -12.37 -15.25
CA PRO A 34 2.73 -11.03 -15.75
C PRO A 34 1.50 -10.14 -16.00
N THR A 35 0.28 -10.69 -15.89
CA THR A 35 -0.97 -9.92 -15.99
C THR A 35 -1.33 -9.22 -14.68
N LEU A 36 -0.72 -9.62 -13.55
CA LEU A 36 -0.90 -8.93 -12.27
C LEU A 36 -0.29 -7.54 -12.29
N ARG A 37 -0.71 -6.71 -11.33
CA ARG A 37 -0.32 -5.31 -11.25
C ARG A 37 0.11 -4.94 -9.84
N LEU A 38 1.03 -3.98 -9.77
CA LEU A 38 1.38 -3.34 -8.50
C LEU A 38 0.50 -2.11 -8.32
N THR A 39 0.10 -1.86 -7.08
CA THR A 39 -0.66 -0.68 -6.72
C THR A 39 0.03 0.08 -5.60
N LEU A 40 0.01 1.41 -5.70
CA LEU A 40 0.50 2.32 -4.67
C LEU A 40 -0.71 3.01 -4.03
N ASN A 41 -1.25 2.44 -2.96
CA ASN A 41 -2.40 3.00 -2.24
C ASN A 41 -1.99 4.23 -1.42
N PHE A 42 -2.80 5.29 -1.51
CA PHE A 42 -2.62 6.54 -0.77
C PHE A 42 -3.95 7.28 -0.59
N HIS A 43 -3.95 8.33 0.21
CA HIS A 43 -5.07 9.25 0.35
C HIS A 43 -4.81 10.51 -0.49
N PRO A 44 -5.57 10.75 -1.57
CA PRO A 44 -5.26 11.81 -2.53
C PRO A 44 -5.63 13.22 -2.04
N ASP A 45 -6.41 13.30 -0.97
CA ASP A 45 -6.86 14.54 -0.32
C ASP A 45 -5.91 15.03 0.79
N ARG A 46 -4.83 14.28 1.08
CA ARG A 46 -3.83 14.65 2.08
C ARG A 46 -2.86 15.70 1.55
N SER A 47 -2.20 16.37 2.48
CA SER A 47 -1.13 17.34 2.19
C SER A 47 0.19 16.86 2.78
N ALA A 48 1.29 17.22 2.11
CA ALA A 48 2.66 17.05 2.58
C ALA A 48 3.31 18.42 2.65
N HIS A 49 3.82 18.82 3.83
CA HIS A 49 4.44 20.13 4.04
C HIS A 49 3.55 21.31 3.60
N GLY A 50 2.24 21.21 3.87
CA GLY A 50 1.24 22.23 3.49
C GLY A 50 0.84 22.24 2.01
N VAL A 51 1.38 21.33 1.19
CA VAL A 51 1.05 21.21 -0.24
C VAL A 51 0.18 19.98 -0.47
N PRO A 52 -0.95 20.08 -1.19
CA PRO A 52 -1.74 18.91 -1.57
C PRO A 52 -0.89 17.87 -2.32
N VAL A 53 -1.04 16.59 -1.97
CA VAL A 53 -0.20 15.51 -2.51
C VAL A 53 -0.27 15.43 -4.04
N LEU A 54 -1.47 15.58 -4.62
CA LEU A 54 -1.63 15.56 -6.07
C LEU A 54 -0.95 16.74 -6.78
N ASP A 55 -0.89 17.92 -6.15
CA ASP A 55 -0.20 19.09 -6.71
C ASP A 55 1.32 18.89 -6.71
N ALA A 56 1.85 18.34 -5.61
CA ALA A 56 3.26 17.97 -5.53
C ALA A 56 3.61 16.91 -6.59
N LEU A 57 2.74 15.92 -6.80
CA LEU A 57 2.91 14.89 -7.82
C LEU A 57 2.83 15.44 -9.26
N ALA A 58 1.92 16.38 -9.52
CA ALA A 58 1.80 17.03 -10.83
C ALA A 58 3.05 17.85 -11.17
N ARG A 59 3.61 18.55 -10.18
CA ARG A 59 4.84 19.33 -10.33
C ARG A 59 6.07 18.43 -10.52
N ASP A 60 6.21 17.41 -9.68
CA ASP A 60 7.45 16.62 -9.60
C ASP A 60 7.47 15.47 -10.63
N GLY A 61 6.30 14.99 -11.07
CA GLY A 61 6.16 13.89 -12.04
C GLY A 61 6.65 12.51 -11.55
N VAL A 62 7.04 12.40 -10.27
CA VAL A 62 7.64 11.21 -9.69
C VAL A 62 7.02 10.90 -8.33
N TYR A 63 6.58 9.65 -8.12
CA TYR A 63 6.16 9.16 -6.81
C TYR A 63 7.38 8.80 -5.97
N ARG A 64 7.43 9.33 -4.74
CA ARG A 64 8.62 9.26 -3.87
C ARG A 64 8.36 8.49 -2.58
N SER A 65 9.42 7.91 -2.03
CA SER A 65 9.36 7.20 -0.76
C SER A 65 9.28 8.16 0.43
N GLN A 66 8.92 7.62 1.59
CA GLN A 66 8.88 8.33 2.86
C GLN A 66 10.23 8.97 3.24
N PHE A 67 11.35 8.37 2.84
CA PHE A 67 12.69 8.95 3.07
C PHE A 67 12.89 10.30 2.37
N VAL A 68 12.07 10.61 1.36
CA VAL A 68 12.09 11.89 0.66
C VAL A 68 10.93 12.78 1.08
N THR A 69 9.73 12.21 1.22
CA THR A 69 8.53 13.01 1.49
C THR A 69 8.35 13.34 2.97
N GLY A 70 8.89 12.52 3.88
CA GLY A 70 8.59 12.58 5.31
C GLY A 70 7.14 12.21 5.66
N THR A 71 6.38 11.66 4.72
CA THR A 71 4.96 11.32 4.89
C THR A 71 4.71 9.82 4.74
N SER A 72 3.71 9.29 5.44
CA SER A 72 3.32 7.88 5.37
C SER A 72 1.92 7.67 5.93
N ASN A 73 1.24 6.62 5.44
CA ASN A 73 0.04 6.07 6.07
C ASN A 73 0.39 4.93 7.05
N GLY A 74 1.68 4.56 7.16
CA GLY A 74 2.28 3.70 8.17
C GLY A 74 2.93 4.50 9.32
N GLY A 75 3.97 3.94 9.95
CA GLY A 75 4.78 4.64 10.95
C GLY A 75 5.82 5.59 10.32
N LEU A 76 6.17 6.68 11.01
CA LEU A 76 7.16 7.68 10.57
C LEU A 76 8.61 7.35 10.98
N THR A 77 9.13 6.20 10.55
CA THR A 77 10.43 5.66 11.02
C THR A 77 11.52 5.60 9.94
N ALA A 78 11.35 6.35 8.84
CA ALA A 78 12.25 6.40 7.68
C ALA A 78 13.45 7.34 7.90
N HIS A 79 14.29 7.04 8.88
CA HIS A 79 15.53 7.77 9.14
C HIS A 79 16.60 6.79 9.62
N PRO A 80 17.90 7.14 9.55
CA PRO A 80 18.97 6.29 10.08
C PRO A 80 18.64 5.82 11.50
N GLY A 81 18.72 4.50 11.72
CA GLY A 81 18.42 3.87 13.01
C GLY A 81 16.94 3.65 13.34
N GLY A 82 15.99 4.19 12.57
CA GLY A 82 14.55 3.94 12.72
C GLY A 82 14.12 2.57 12.17
N ASP A 83 12.93 2.11 12.54
CA ASP A 83 12.44 0.76 12.20
C ASP A 83 12.43 0.51 10.69
N ARG A 84 11.99 1.50 9.90
CA ARG A 84 12.00 1.37 8.44
C ARG A 84 13.40 1.21 7.87
N TRP A 85 14.35 1.96 8.39
CA TRP A 85 15.73 1.82 7.97
C TRP A 85 16.28 0.42 8.33
N ARG A 86 15.95 -0.10 9.53
CA ARG A 86 16.41 -1.41 10.00
C ARG A 86 15.86 -2.56 9.16
N TRP A 87 14.56 -2.57 8.88
CA TRP A 87 14.00 -3.64 8.05
C TRP A 87 14.47 -3.53 6.60
N GLU A 88 14.65 -2.32 6.03
CA GLU A 88 15.17 -2.18 4.67
C GLU A 88 16.62 -2.66 4.59
N SER A 89 17.43 -2.39 5.62
CA SER A 89 18.79 -2.95 5.72
C SER A 89 18.77 -4.48 5.77
N ARG A 90 17.92 -5.08 6.61
CA ARG A 90 17.77 -6.54 6.71
C ARG A 90 17.28 -7.18 5.41
N ILE A 91 16.18 -6.68 4.85
CA ILE A 91 15.49 -7.26 3.69
C ILE A 91 16.34 -7.12 2.41
N PHE A 92 17.10 -6.04 2.27
CA PHE A 92 17.88 -5.76 1.06
C PHE A 92 19.38 -6.02 1.20
N GLY A 93 19.82 -6.72 2.26
CA GLY A 93 21.23 -7.03 2.49
C GLY A 93 22.10 -5.78 2.55
N ALA A 94 21.66 -4.76 3.30
CA ALA A 94 22.29 -3.46 3.48
C ALA A 94 22.51 -2.66 2.18
N ALA A 95 21.83 -3.03 1.08
CA ALA A 95 22.06 -2.41 -0.23
C ALA A 95 21.82 -0.90 -0.25
N TYR A 96 20.98 -0.37 0.64
CA TYR A 96 20.57 1.03 0.69
C TYR A 96 21.17 1.83 1.84
N ASP A 97 21.98 1.22 2.72
CA ASP A 97 22.40 1.84 3.98
C ASP A 97 23.19 3.14 3.79
N THR A 98 23.94 3.21 2.68
CA THR A 98 24.70 4.40 2.26
C THR A 98 24.13 5.09 1.01
N ALA A 99 23.00 4.62 0.49
CA ALA A 99 22.37 5.18 -0.71
C ALA A 99 21.59 6.46 -0.39
N ALA A 100 21.40 7.32 -1.39
CA ALA A 100 20.59 8.51 -1.22
C ALA A 100 19.11 8.14 -0.97
N SER A 101 18.40 8.96 -0.19
CA SER A 101 16.96 8.76 0.10
C SER A 101 16.11 8.55 -1.16
N ALA A 102 16.45 9.22 -2.26
CA ALA A 102 15.74 9.13 -3.54
C ALA A 102 15.98 7.81 -4.30
N GLU A 103 17.00 7.03 -3.93
CA GLU A 103 17.28 5.73 -4.53
C GLU A 103 16.52 4.58 -3.86
N ARG A 104 16.03 4.81 -2.64
CA ARG A 104 15.30 3.82 -1.84
C ARG A 104 13.97 3.47 -2.49
N PRO A 105 13.50 2.22 -2.34
CA PRO A 105 12.29 1.76 -3.01
C PRO A 105 11.04 2.48 -2.50
N VAL A 106 10.03 2.56 -3.37
CA VAL A 106 8.67 2.93 -2.98
C VAL A 106 7.88 1.68 -2.63
N TYR A 107 6.94 1.81 -1.70
CA TYR A 107 6.17 0.69 -1.16
C TYR A 107 4.76 0.70 -1.71
N GLY A 108 4.24 -0.48 -2.02
CA GLY A 108 2.89 -0.74 -2.48
C GLY A 108 2.49 -2.19 -2.22
N GLY A 109 1.52 -2.70 -2.99
CA GLY A 109 1.11 -4.09 -2.92
C GLY A 109 0.96 -4.73 -4.29
N LEU A 110 1.18 -6.05 -4.34
CA LEU A 110 0.84 -6.89 -5.49
C LEU A 110 -0.66 -7.17 -5.48
N ASP A 111 -1.37 -6.79 -6.53
CA ASP A 111 -2.82 -6.98 -6.63
C ASP A 111 -3.19 -8.40 -7.10
N PHE A 112 -2.71 -9.42 -6.37
CA PHE A 112 -2.93 -10.83 -6.68
C PHE A 112 -4.42 -11.22 -6.59
N ARG A 113 -5.18 -10.55 -5.71
CA ARG A 113 -6.64 -10.71 -5.58
C ARG A 113 -7.45 -9.87 -6.55
N ARG A 114 -6.81 -9.05 -7.40
CA ARG A 114 -7.46 -8.18 -8.40
C ARG A 114 -8.52 -7.26 -7.77
N GLN A 115 -8.18 -6.66 -6.64
CA GLN A 115 -9.08 -5.81 -5.87
C GLN A 115 -9.40 -4.52 -6.61
N VAL A 116 -10.68 -4.18 -6.74
CA VAL A 116 -11.10 -2.95 -7.45
C VAL A 116 -10.61 -1.66 -6.77
N VAL A 117 -10.19 -1.75 -5.51
CA VAL A 117 -9.69 -0.65 -4.67
C VAL A 117 -8.16 -0.66 -4.50
N GLY A 118 -7.46 -1.55 -5.22
CA GLY A 118 -6.01 -1.74 -5.12
C GLY A 118 -5.63 -2.75 -4.03
N ALA A 119 -4.38 -3.21 -4.08
CA ALA A 119 -3.91 -4.38 -3.35
C ALA A 119 -3.85 -4.17 -1.83
N ALA A 120 -3.62 -2.94 -1.37
CA ALA A 120 -3.39 -2.64 0.04
C ALA A 120 -4.29 -1.49 0.52
N PRO A 121 -5.63 -1.69 0.56
CA PRO A 121 -6.60 -0.65 0.91
C PRO A 121 -6.38 -0.06 2.31
N ARG A 122 -5.69 -0.79 3.20
CA ARG A 122 -5.22 -0.28 4.49
C ARG A 122 -4.55 1.09 4.40
N PHE A 123 -3.82 1.36 3.32
CA PHE A 123 -2.99 2.56 3.19
C PHE A 123 -3.63 3.69 2.39
N GLY A 124 -4.85 3.54 1.87
CA GLY A 124 -5.42 4.63 1.11
C GLY A 124 -6.71 4.29 0.38
N SER A 125 -7.52 5.33 0.21
CA SER A 125 -8.78 5.32 -0.53
C SER A 125 -8.60 5.41 -2.04
N SER A 126 -7.38 5.57 -2.54
CA SER A 126 -7.08 5.65 -3.97
C SER A 126 -5.74 5.01 -4.24
N HIS A 127 -5.47 4.67 -5.49
CA HIS A 127 -4.20 4.05 -5.84
C HIS A 127 -3.73 4.42 -7.23
N PHE A 128 -2.41 4.47 -7.41
CA PHE A 128 -1.82 4.34 -8.73
C PHE A 128 -1.73 2.86 -9.09
N ARG A 129 -2.25 2.48 -10.26
CA ARG A 129 -1.98 1.18 -10.86
C ARG A 129 -0.75 1.30 -11.76
N LEU A 130 0.31 0.57 -11.43
CA LEU A 130 1.56 0.64 -12.19
C LEU A 130 1.51 -0.24 -13.44
N THR A 131 2.33 0.04 -14.43
CA THR A 131 2.50 -0.83 -15.60
C THR A 131 3.11 -2.17 -15.21
N GLY A 132 2.88 -3.22 -16.01
CA GLY A 132 3.51 -4.53 -15.80
C GLY A 132 5.05 -4.50 -15.81
N ALA A 133 5.67 -3.45 -16.38
CA ALA A 133 7.12 -3.26 -16.33
C ALA A 133 7.66 -3.06 -14.91
N ALA A 134 6.83 -2.56 -13.98
CA ALA A 134 7.22 -2.37 -12.59
C ALA A 134 7.54 -3.69 -11.87
N LEU A 135 6.90 -4.80 -12.27
CA LEU A 135 7.14 -6.13 -11.68
C LEU A 135 8.60 -6.57 -11.79
N ARG A 136 9.28 -6.22 -12.89
CA ARG A 136 10.68 -6.63 -13.16
C ARG A 136 11.70 -6.01 -12.20
N ARG A 137 11.30 -4.95 -11.50
CA ARG A 137 12.16 -4.19 -10.57
C ARG A 137 11.55 -4.13 -9.18
N ALA A 138 10.64 -5.05 -8.86
CA ALA A 138 10.01 -5.16 -7.56
C ALA A 138 10.52 -6.39 -6.81
N THR A 139 10.69 -6.23 -5.51
CA THR A 139 10.75 -7.33 -4.55
C THR A 139 9.45 -7.39 -3.78
N PHE A 140 9.23 -8.52 -3.12
CA PHE A 140 8.01 -8.78 -2.39
C PHE A 140 8.32 -9.47 -1.07
N CYS A 141 7.48 -9.23 -0.07
CA CYS A 141 7.50 -10.01 1.15
C CYS A 141 6.07 -10.33 1.61
N TYR A 142 5.95 -11.44 2.32
CA TYR A 142 4.73 -11.80 3.01
C TYR A 142 5.09 -12.41 4.38
N PRO A 143 4.53 -11.91 5.49
CA PRO A 143 3.70 -10.70 5.60
C PRO A 143 4.44 -9.39 5.28
N ASP A 144 3.86 -8.24 5.64
CA ASP A 144 4.50 -6.93 5.43
C ASP A 144 5.83 -6.77 6.19
N SER A 145 6.65 -5.81 5.75
CA SER A 145 8.01 -5.57 6.30
C SER A 145 8.05 -5.34 7.82
N ALA A 146 6.98 -4.82 8.41
CA ALA A 146 6.93 -4.51 9.84
C ALA A 146 6.70 -5.76 10.70
N ALA A 147 6.13 -6.82 10.14
CA ALA A 147 5.89 -8.10 10.80
C ALA A 147 7.11 -9.06 10.78
N GLU A 148 8.29 -8.55 10.41
CA GLU A 148 9.52 -9.33 10.32
C GLU A 148 9.42 -10.60 9.44
N PRO A 149 9.06 -10.44 8.15
CA PRO A 149 8.78 -11.57 7.29
C PRO A 149 10.05 -12.37 6.99
N SER A 150 9.89 -13.67 6.80
CA SER A 150 10.93 -14.60 6.33
C SER A 150 10.69 -15.09 4.90
N ALA A 151 9.49 -14.88 4.35
CA ALA A 151 9.15 -15.26 2.99
C ALA A 151 9.28 -14.06 2.05
N PHE A 152 10.02 -14.26 0.96
CA PHE A 152 10.31 -13.25 -0.04
C PHE A 152 10.02 -13.72 -1.46
N GLY A 153 9.84 -12.76 -2.35
CA GLY A 153 9.59 -13.02 -3.77
C GLY A 153 10.23 -11.98 -4.68
N VAL A 154 10.44 -12.41 -5.92
CA VAL A 154 10.74 -11.57 -7.09
C VAL A 154 9.92 -12.09 -8.28
N ALA A 155 9.82 -11.35 -9.37
CA ALA A 155 8.98 -11.77 -10.51
C ALA A 155 9.36 -13.16 -11.09
N SER A 156 10.63 -13.56 -11.02
CA SER A 156 11.09 -14.89 -11.47
C SER A 156 10.85 -16.02 -10.46
N ARG A 157 10.59 -15.71 -9.19
CA ARG A 157 10.50 -16.66 -8.06
C ARG A 157 9.47 -16.15 -7.05
N MET A 158 8.23 -16.64 -7.15
CA MET A 158 7.10 -16.16 -6.38
C MET A 158 6.30 -17.29 -5.72
N SER A 159 6.69 -17.67 -4.52
CA SER A 159 5.92 -18.56 -3.64
C SER A 159 4.88 -17.83 -2.78
N LEU A 160 4.93 -16.49 -2.73
CA LEU A 160 4.12 -15.71 -1.78
C LEU A 160 2.63 -15.70 -2.08
N VAL A 161 2.23 -15.90 -3.34
CA VAL A 161 0.80 -15.94 -3.73
C VAL A 161 0.10 -17.11 -3.04
N GLU A 162 0.68 -18.30 -3.12
CA GLU A 162 0.15 -19.50 -2.45
C GLU A 162 0.10 -19.34 -0.93
N LEU A 163 1.16 -18.75 -0.34
CA LEU A 163 1.20 -18.46 1.09
C LEU A 163 0.08 -17.50 1.53
N ALA A 164 -0.15 -16.42 0.77
CA ALA A 164 -1.19 -15.44 1.08
C ALA A 164 -2.60 -15.99 0.84
N GLU A 165 -2.79 -16.87 -0.16
CA GLU A 165 -4.07 -17.52 -0.42
C GLU A 165 -4.46 -18.55 0.67
N ALA A 166 -3.48 -19.16 1.32
CA ALA A 166 -3.69 -20.15 2.38
C ALA A 166 -3.83 -19.54 3.80
N ASP A 167 -3.51 -18.26 3.97
CA ASP A 167 -3.57 -17.55 5.26
C ASP A 167 -4.99 -17.06 5.58
N ASP A 168 -5.31 -16.87 6.86
CA ASP A 168 -6.65 -16.48 7.36
C ASP A 168 -6.71 -15.04 7.91
N ARG A 169 -5.69 -14.23 7.60
CA ARG A 169 -5.58 -12.84 8.06
C ARG A 169 -6.83 -12.03 7.79
N ASP A 170 -7.04 -11.01 8.63
CA ASP A 170 -8.07 -10.03 8.36
C ASP A 170 -7.87 -9.43 6.97
N ALA A 171 -8.96 -9.29 6.21
CA ALA A 171 -8.91 -8.83 4.82
C ALA A 171 -8.24 -7.45 4.62
N LEU A 172 -8.13 -6.63 5.66
CA LEU A 172 -7.41 -5.36 5.59
C LEU A 172 -5.87 -5.55 5.60
N ASP A 173 -5.39 -6.65 6.16
CA ASP A 173 -3.97 -7.02 6.31
C ASP A 173 -3.55 -8.15 5.35
N ASP A 174 -4.47 -8.62 4.51
CA ASP A 174 -4.30 -9.65 3.49
C ASP A 174 -3.79 -9.05 2.16
N TYR A 175 -2.49 -8.73 2.16
CA TYR A 175 -1.80 -8.21 0.99
C TYR A 175 -0.34 -8.70 0.97
N ILE A 176 0.20 -8.86 -0.25
CA ILE A 176 1.64 -9.07 -0.46
C ILE A 176 2.27 -7.70 -0.66
N GLU A 177 3.14 -7.30 0.26
CA GLU A 177 3.84 -6.03 0.18
C GLU A 177 4.85 -6.07 -0.98
N ALA A 178 4.88 -5.01 -1.77
CA ALA A 178 5.79 -4.84 -2.89
C ALA A 178 6.69 -3.63 -2.67
N GLN A 179 8.00 -3.81 -2.89
CA GLN A 179 8.98 -2.73 -2.85
C GLN A 179 9.52 -2.50 -4.28
N VAL A 180 9.13 -1.38 -4.89
CA VAL A 180 9.48 -1.04 -6.26
C VAL A 180 10.80 -0.26 -6.26
N HIS A 181 11.85 -0.86 -6.80
CA HIS A 181 13.19 -0.29 -6.81
C HIS A 181 13.41 0.70 -7.96
N GLY A 182 13.97 1.86 -7.64
CA GLY A 182 14.17 2.97 -8.58
C GLY A 182 12.93 3.87 -8.74
N PRO A 183 13.05 4.99 -9.47
CA PRO A 183 11.99 5.99 -9.53
C PRO A 183 10.71 5.46 -10.16
N VAL A 184 9.56 5.87 -9.62
CA VAL A 184 8.24 5.67 -10.24
C VAL A 184 7.85 6.99 -10.90
N VAL A 185 8.07 7.08 -12.21
CA VAL A 185 7.76 8.25 -13.04
C VAL A 185 6.34 8.12 -13.54
N LEU A 186 5.45 9.07 -13.20
CA LEU A 186 4.01 8.94 -13.45
C LEU A 186 3.70 8.73 -14.93
N ALA A 187 4.29 9.53 -15.82
CA ALA A 187 4.05 9.45 -17.27
C ALA A 187 4.49 8.13 -17.93
N ARG A 188 5.35 7.34 -17.27
CA ARG A 188 5.93 6.10 -17.81
C ARG A 188 5.41 4.86 -17.10
N ASP A 189 5.34 4.93 -15.78
CA ASP A 189 5.18 3.77 -14.92
C ASP A 189 3.74 3.59 -14.43
N VAL A 190 2.84 4.54 -14.69
CA VAL A 190 1.45 4.50 -14.20
C VAL A 190 0.49 4.28 -15.38
N GLU A 191 -0.36 3.26 -15.26
CA GLU A 191 -1.46 3.01 -16.19
C GLU A 191 -2.66 3.91 -15.90
N ALA A 192 -2.98 4.10 -14.62
CA ALA A 192 -4.06 4.96 -14.18
C ALA A 192 -3.89 5.39 -12.71
N LEU A 193 -4.42 6.57 -12.39
CA LEU A 193 -4.82 6.94 -11.03
C LEU A 193 -6.28 6.52 -10.83
N VAL A 194 -6.54 5.63 -9.88
CA VAL A 194 -7.89 5.16 -9.55
C VAL A 194 -8.37 5.84 -8.27
N LEU A 195 -9.46 6.60 -8.38
CA LEU A 195 -10.04 7.41 -7.30
C LEU A 195 -11.35 6.85 -6.76
N ASP A 196 -11.66 7.23 -5.52
CA ASP A 196 -12.97 7.03 -4.91
C ASP A 196 -13.98 8.07 -5.42
N PRO A 197 -15.23 7.70 -5.77
CA PRO A 197 -16.23 8.61 -6.31
C PRO A 197 -16.62 9.77 -5.39
N SER A 198 -16.33 9.71 -4.09
CA SER A 198 -16.49 10.85 -3.16
C SER A 198 -15.62 12.06 -3.54
N TYR A 199 -14.62 11.89 -4.40
CA TYR A 199 -13.78 12.98 -4.90
C TYR A 199 -14.30 13.64 -6.18
N ARG A 200 -15.41 13.19 -6.77
CA ARG A 200 -16.02 13.84 -7.95
C ARG A 200 -16.51 15.25 -7.63
N GLY A 201 -16.25 16.19 -8.53
CA GLY A 201 -16.54 17.61 -8.39
C GLY A 201 -15.70 18.32 -7.32
N THR A 202 -14.67 17.67 -6.78
CA THR A 202 -13.83 18.25 -5.72
C THR A 202 -12.49 18.76 -6.28
N PRO A 203 -11.74 19.58 -5.52
CA PRO A 203 -10.37 19.96 -5.90
C PRO A 203 -9.42 18.77 -6.12
N VAL A 204 -9.72 17.59 -5.56
CA VAL A 204 -8.93 16.36 -5.76
C VAL A 204 -9.06 15.87 -7.21
N GLU A 205 -10.27 15.84 -7.77
CA GLU A 205 -10.47 15.48 -9.19
C GLU A 205 -9.75 16.48 -10.10
N ALA A 206 -9.94 17.78 -9.86
CA ALA A 206 -9.27 18.81 -10.64
C ALA A 206 -7.72 18.74 -10.57
N ALA A 207 -7.16 18.27 -9.46
CA ALA A 207 -5.72 18.03 -9.32
C ALA A 207 -5.27 16.73 -10.01
N ALA A 208 -6.09 15.68 -9.93
CA ALA A 208 -5.84 14.42 -10.61
C ALA A 208 -5.79 14.59 -12.14
N ASP A 209 -6.66 15.42 -12.71
CA ASP A 209 -6.70 15.72 -14.15
C ASP A 209 -5.42 16.41 -14.68
N ARG A 210 -4.59 16.97 -13.78
CA ARG A 210 -3.29 17.57 -14.15
C ARG A 210 -2.16 16.54 -14.22
N LEU A 211 -2.38 15.31 -13.77
CA LEU A 211 -1.36 14.27 -13.80
C LEU A 211 -1.20 13.69 -15.21
N PRO A 212 0.01 13.22 -15.58
CA PRO A 212 0.27 12.66 -16.90
C PRO A 212 -0.19 11.19 -17.02
N CYS A 213 -1.35 10.85 -16.45
CA CYS A 213 -1.93 9.51 -16.52
C CYS A 213 -3.46 9.57 -16.49
N PRO A 214 -4.17 8.61 -17.11
CA PRO A 214 -5.62 8.52 -17.04
C PRO A 214 -6.16 8.45 -15.61
N VAL A 215 -7.29 9.11 -15.37
CA VAL A 215 -8.08 8.96 -14.14
C VAL A 215 -9.17 7.90 -14.35
N ALA A 216 -9.27 6.96 -13.42
CA ALA A 216 -10.32 5.96 -13.33
C ALA A 216 -10.98 6.01 -11.96
N TRP A 217 -12.11 5.30 -11.81
CA TRP A 217 -12.89 5.34 -10.58
C TRP A 217 -13.24 3.92 -10.15
N HIS A 218 -13.05 3.61 -8.88
CA HIS A 218 -13.56 2.37 -8.29
C HIS A 218 -15.00 2.59 -7.77
N PRO A 219 -15.74 1.54 -7.35
CA PRO A 219 -17.17 1.70 -7.03
C PRO A 219 -17.48 2.53 -5.76
N GLY A 220 -16.50 2.65 -4.87
CA GLY A 220 -16.48 3.62 -3.77
C GLY A 220 -16.72 3.04 -2.39
N TYR A 221 -16.10 3.65 -1.38
CA TYR A 221 -16.27 3.30 0.02
C TYR A 221 -17.48 4.01 0.63
N ARG A 222 -18.24 3.28 1.45
CA ARG A 222 -19.42 3.76 2.18
C ARG A 222 -19.58 2.99 3.47
N LEU A 223 -19.55 3.68 4.61
CA LEU A 223 -19.90 3.08 5.89
C LEU A 223 -20.93 3.94 6.62
N ASP A 224 -22.09 3.36 6.92
CA ASP A 224 -23.09 4.02 7.75
C ASP A 224 -22.67 3.93 9.23
N VAL A 225 -22.91 4.97 10.02
CA VAL A 225 -22.56 5.01 11.44
C VAL A 225 -23.24 3.88 12.23
N ALA A 226 -24.46 3.49 11.83
CA ALA A 226 -25.15 2.36 12.42
C ALA A 226 -24.39 1.03 12.23
N GLU A 227 -23.74 0.85 11.08
CA GLU A 227 -22.88 -0.32 10.83
C GLU A 227 -21.55 -0.18 11.57
N LEU A 228 -20.92 1.01 11.58
CA LEU A 228 -19.69 1.25 12.34
C LEU A 228 -19.86 0.88 13.82
N ARG A 229 -20.97 1.27 14.44
CA ARG A 229 -21.30 0.97 15.84
C ARG A 229 -21.46 -0.53 16.16
N ARG A 230 -21.63 -1.39 15.15
CA ARG A 230 -21.65 -2.85 15.35
C ARG A 230 -20.25 -3.45 15.53
N HIS A 231 -19.19 -2.69 15.29
CA HIS A 231 -17.80 -3.18 15.31
C HIS A 231 -16.88 -2.46 16.31
N PRO A 232 -17.28 -2.27 17.59
CA PRO A 232 -16.48 -1.52 18.57
C PRO A 232 -15.12 -2.18 18.87
N GLY A 233 -15.01 -3.49 18.69
CA GLY A 233 -13.78 -4.25 18.99
C GLY A 233 -12.71 -4.21 17.91
N PHE A 234 -12.97 -3.69 16.70
CA PHE A 234 -12.01 -3.79 15.59
C PHE A 234 -10.79 -2.88 15.78
N ARG A 235 -11.03 -1.59 16.05
CA ARG A 235 -9.96 -0.63 16.38
C ARG A 235 -10.09 -0.04 17.78
N GLY A 236 -11.28 -0.09 18.37
CA GLY A 236 -11.59 0.53 19.65
C GLY A 236 -12.87 1.38 19.57
N PRO A 237 -13.67 1.45 20.66
CA PRO A 237 -14.90 2.24 20.70
C PRO A 237 -14.66 3.74 20.50
N GLU A 238 -13.49 4.26 20.87
CA GLU A 238 -13.10 5.66 20.66
C GLU A 238 -13.07 6.04 19.17
N PHE A 239 -12.68 5.13 18.28
CA PHE A 239 -12.67 5.38 16.84
C PHE A 239 -14.04 5.19 16.21
N VAL A 240 -14.92 4.41 16.84
CA VAL A 240 -16.35 4.36 16.47
C VAL A 240 -17.01 5.71 16.77
N GLU A 241 -16.78 6.27 17.96
CA GLU A 241 -17.35 7.57 18.32
C GLU A 241 -16.75 8.71 17.50
N LEU A 242 -15.44 8.73 17.26
CA LEU A 242 -14.82 9.69 16.34
C LEU A 242 -15.40 9.57 14.92
N GLY A 243 -15.57 8.34 14.42
CA GLY A 243 -16.21 8.11 13.12
C GLY A 243 -17.66 8.59 13.09
N ALA A 244 -18.41 8.44 14.18
CA ALA A 244 -19.77 8.96 14.31
C ALA A 244 -19.81 10.49 14.38
N GLU A 245 -18.84 11.11 15.06
CA GLU A 245 -18.71 12.57 15.19
C GLU A 245 -18.48 13.25 13.84
N ILE A 246 -17.55 12.72 13.03
CA ILE A 246 -17.20 13.35 11.74
C ILE A 246 -18.14 12.98 10.60
N ALA A 247 -19.02 11.99 10.79
CA ALA A 247 -19.91 11.51 9.75
C ALA A 247 -20.88 12.59 9.26
N GLU A 248 -21.02 12.69 7.93
CA GLU A 248 -22.00 13.57 7.32
C GLU A 248 -23.28 12.79 7.04
N ASN A 249 -24.42 13.29 7.52
CA ASN A 249 -25.73 12.62 7.38
C ASN A 249 -25.70 11.15 7.85
N GLY A 250 -24.92 10.86 8.90
CA GLY A 250 -24.79 9.51 9.45
C GLY A 250 -23.95 8.54 8.60
N ARG A 251 -23.15 9.05 7.66
CA ARG A 251 -22.32 8.25 6.76
C ARG A 251 -20.87 8.73 6.71
N LEU A 252 -19.96 7.77 6.57
CA LEU A 252 -18.56 7.96 6.23
C LEU A 252 -18.27 7.58 4.77
N ASP A 253 -17.45 8.39 4.13
CA ASP A 253 -16.73 8.10 2.88
C ASP A 253 -15.29 8.66 3.02
N PRO A 254 -14.38 8.39 2.05
CA PRO A 254 -13.01 8.86 2.17
C PRO A 254 -12.88 10.37 2.26
N ARG A 255 -13.69 11.13 1.50
CA ARG A 255 -13.69 12.59 1.52
C ARG A 255 -14.03 13.12 2.91
N VAL A 256 -15.02 12.55 3.61
CA VAL A 256 -15.37 12.97 4.99
C VAL A 256 -14.17 12.86 5.93
N ILE A 257 -13.43 11.76 5.88
CA ILE A 257 -12.19 11.57 6.68
C ILE A 257 -11.10 12.54 6.19
N GLY A 258 -11.05 12.81 4.89
CA GLY A 258 -10.33 13.91 4.24
C GLY A 258 -10.54 15.27 4.87
N ASP A 259 -11.79 15.69 4.93
CA ASP A 259 -12.20 16.98 5.44
C ASP A 259 -11.85 17.13 6.92
N ALA A 260 -12.12 16.10 7.72
CA ALA A 260 -11.71 16.05 9.12
C ALA A 260 -10.19 16.27 9.28
N ALA A 261 -9.37 15.56 8.49
CA ALA A 261 -7.92 15.70 8.52
C ALA A 261 -7.46 17.12 8.16
N ARG A 262 -8.09 17.75 7.16
CA ARG A 262 -7.75 19.12 6.72
C ARG A 262 -8.05 20.20 7.77
N THR A 263 -8.96 19.94 8.70
CA THR A 263 -9.24 20.90 9.78
C THR A 263 -8.08 21.06 10.77
N GLY A 264 -7.19 20.06 10.86
CA GLY A 264 -6.13 20.02 11.87
C GLY A 264 -6.61 19.84 13.31
N ARG A 265 -7.91 19.56 13.53
CA ARG A 265 -8.51 19.40 14.86
C ARG A 265 -8.43 17.98 15.42
N HIS A 266 -8.04 17.01 14.61
CA HIS A 266 -8.01 15.59 14.96
C HIS A 266 -6.61 15.01 14.73
N ASP A 267 -6.20 14.05 15.57
CA ASP A 267 -4.96 13.31 15.36
C ASP A 267 -5.05 12.44 14.09
N LEU A 268 -4.01 12.45 13.27
CA LEU A 268 -3.98 11.70 12.01
C LEU A 268 -3.92 10.18 12.22
N GLN A 269 -3.33 9.71 13.33
CA GLN A 269 -3.36 8.29 13.70
C GLN A 269 -4.77 7.86 14.09
N ASP A 270 -5.54 8.71 14.77
CA ASP A 270 -6.93 8.40 15.11
C ASP A 270 -7.80 8.34 13.85
N LEU A 271 -7.68 9.33 12.96
CA LEU A 271 -8.38 9.31 11.67
C LEU A 271 -7.97 8.12 10.78
N LYS A 272 -6.72 7.65 10.89
CA LYS A 272 -6.28 6.42 10.24
C LYS A 272 -7.01 5.18 10.80
N LYS A 273 -7.30 5.14 12.09
CA LYS A 273 -8.09 4.04 12.67
C LYS A 273 -9.55 4.09 12.21
N VAL A 274 -10.13 5.29 12.07
CA VAL A 274 -11.44 5.47 11.42
C VAL A 274 -11.41 5.00 9.96
N TRP A 275 -10.35 5.36 9.22
CA TRP A 275 -10.14 4.85 7.86
C TRP A 275 -10.11 3.32 7.81
N HIS A 276 -9.39 2.67 8.73
CA HIS A 276 -9.38 1.21 8.77
C HIS A 276 -10.78 0.61 8.94
N CYS A 277 -11.63 1.22 9.78
CA CYS A 277 -13.02 0.78 9.92
C CYS A 277 -13.80 0.96 8.61
N LEU A 278 -13.68 2.13 7.95
CA LEU A 278 -14.31 2.37 6.63
C LEU A 278 -13.81 1.40 5.56
N ALA A 279 -12.50 1.18 5.46
CA ALA A 279 -11.88 0.30 4.49
C ALA A 279 -12.25 -1.17 4.70
N ARG A 280 -12.55 -1.57 5.94
CA ARG A 280 -12.91 -2.95 6.29
C ARG A 280 -14.41 -3.23 6.18
N PHE A 281 -15.26 -2.31 6.62
CA PHE A 281 -16.71 -2.53 6.73
C PHE A 281 -17.54 -1.77 5.69
N GLY A 282 -16.93 -0.80 5.00
CA GLY A 282 -17.58 0.00 3.98
C GLY A 282 -16.99 -0.19 2.57
N ALA A 283 -16.26 -1.28 2.33
CA ALA A 283 -15.67 -1.55 1.03
C ALA A 283 -16.71 -1.98 -0.02
N PRO A 284 -16.55 -1.56 -1.28
CA PRO A 284 -17.47 -1.96 -2.35
C PRO A 284 -17.28 -3.43 -2.76
N PRO A 285 -18.29 -4.08 -3.35
CA PRO A 285 -18.12 -5.39 -3.98
C PRO A 285 -16.92 -5.42 -4.94
N GLY A 286 -16.12 -6.48 -4.86
CA GLY A 286 -14.86 -6.63 -5.60
C GLY A 286 -13.62 -6.06 -4.89
N ALA A 287 -13.77 -5.45 -3.70
CA ALA A 287 -12.66 -5.26 -2.78
C ALA A 287 -12.48 -6.54 -1.93
N GLY A 288 -11.24 -6.95 -1.65
CA GLY A 288 -10.97 -8.11 -0.78
C GLY A 288 -11.54 -7.94 0.63
N THR A 289 -11.67 -6.69 1.09
CA THR A 289 -12.30 -6.34 2.37
C THR A 289 -13.83 -6.37 2.35
N ALA A 290 -14.47 -6.42 1.18
CA ALA A 290 -15.93 -6.45 1.08
C ALA A 290 -16.46 -7.83 1.45
N ARG A 291 -16.73 -8.02 2.75
CA ARG A 291 -17.41 -9.18 3.37
C ARG A 291 -17.25 -10.50 2.59
N GLY A 292 -16.11 -11.16 2.78
CA GLY A 292 -16.04 -12.62 2.72
C GLY A 292 -16.77 -13.20 3.92
N GLY A 293 -18.09 -13.38 3.82
CA GLY A 293 -18.78 -14.30 4.71
C GLY A 293 -18.36 -15.70 4.32
N HIS A 294 -17.60 -16.39 5.18
CA HIS A 294 -17.75 -17.84 5.21
C HIS A 294 -19.24 -18.12 5.42
N PRO A 295 -19.88 -19.01 4.64
CA PRO A 295 -21.23 -19.46 4.97
C PRO A 295 -21.16 -20.03 6.39
N LEU A 296 -21.97 -19.49 7.29
CA LEU A 296 -22.31 -20.23 8.50
C LEU A 296 -22.90 -21.55 8.00
N GLU A 297 -22.19 -22.66 8.23
CA GLU A 297 -22.76 -23.98 8.04
C GLU A 297 -24.01 -24.06 8.92
N TYR A 298 -25.18 -23.95 8.29
CA TYR A 298 -26.41 -24.42 8.89
C TYR A 298 -26.31 -25.94 8.94
N GLY A 299 -25.70 -26.44 10.01
CA GLY A 299 -25.79 -27.83 10.42
C GLY A 299 -27.25 -28.20 10.57
N VAL A 300 -27.73 -28.97 9.60
CA VAL A 300 -29.06 -29.56 9.56
C VAL A 300 -29.24 -30.41 10.80
N SER A 301 -30.15 -30.00 11.69
CA SER A 301 -30.72 -30.91 12.69
C SER A 301 -31.56 -31.94 11.95
N GLY A 302 -31.01 -33.15 11.78
CA GLY A 302 -31.72 -34.33 11.30
C GLY A 302 -31.99 -35.26 12.48
N ALA A 303 -33.28 -35.53 12.70
CA ALA A 303 -33.97 -36.59 13.45
C ALA A 303 -33.18 -37.40 14.51
#